data_AF-A0A151DYW3-F1
#
_entry.id   AF-A0A151DYW3-F1
#
_cell.length_a   1.000
_cell.length_b   1.000
_cell.length_c   1.000
_cell.angle_alpha   90.00
_cell.angle_beta   90.00
_cell.angle_gamma   90.00
#
_symmetry.space_group_name_H-M   'P 1'
#
loop_
_entity.id
_entity.type
_entity.pdbx_description
1 polymer ?
#
loop_
_entity_poly.entity_id
_entity_poly.type
_entity_poly.pdbx_seq_one_letter_code
_entity_poly.pdbx_strand_id
1 'polypeptide(L)'
;MTESELYLPLSMELGWLSTKEAQQFVKYAIKQGLLIRKDEELTPSFPLEKVSIPLGFTPSKKLFKEQPYTEEEGVIERITFAISTHTHRNLKDVQEEIKKEQKEKNLLPEVAALYVARKHHVDITNWYTSIEQYIFQRK
;
A
#
# COMPACT_ATOMS: atom_id res chain seq x y z
N MET A 1 5.92 -18.45 16.46
CA MET A 1 6.97 -18.51 15.40
C MET A 1 7.66 -17.16 15.33
N THR A 2 8.98 -17.14 15.18
CA THR A 2 9.76 -15.90 15.01
C THR A 2 9.71 -15.39 13.57
N GLU A 3 10.15 -14.15 13.33
CA GLU A 3 10.28 -13.62 11.96
C GLU A 3 11.21 -14.49 11.09
N SER A 4 12.32 -14.94 11.67
CA SER A 4 13.31 -15.82 11.03
C SER A 4 12.74 -17.16 10.61
N GLU A 5 11.90 -17.76 11.46
CA GLU A 5 11.21 -19.01 11.15
C GLU A 5 10.20 -18.85 10.00
N LEU A 6 9.78 -17.63 9.69
CA LEU A 6 8.87 -17.36 8.57
C LEU A 6 9.62 -17.00 7.27
N TYR A 7 10.60 -16.10 7.32
CA TYR A 7 11.27 -15.64 6.09
C TYR A 7 12.32 -16.65 5.56
N LEU A 8 12.94 -17.47 6.42
CA LEU A 8 13.95 -18.43 5.98
C LEU A 8 13.37 -19.51 5.06
N PRO A 9 12.26 -20.21 5.41
CA PRO A 9 11.67 -21.20 4.51
C PRO A 9 11.22 -20.61 3.17
N LEU A 10 10.66 -19.40 3.18
CA LEU A 10 10.25 -18.69 1.96
C LEU A 10 11.41 -18.43 1.00
N SER A 11 12.61 -18.20 1.55
CA SER A 11 13.80 -17.90 0.75
C SER A 11 14.68 -19.10 0.40
N MET A 12 14.89 -20.02 1.35
CA MET A 12 15.89 -21.09 1.21
C MET A 12 15.26 -22.41 0.82
N GLU A 13 14.19 -22.82 1.51
CA GLU A 13 13.54 -24.11 1.25
C GLU A 13 12.67 -24.07 0.00
N LEU A 14 11.84 -23.03 -0.11
CA LEU A 14 10.87 -22.88 -1.19
C LEU A 14 11.45 -22.12 -2.40
N GLY A 15 12.52 -21.36 -2.20
CA GLY A 15 13.15 -20.56 -3.26
C GLY A 15 12.21 -19.52 -3.90
N TRP A 16 11.13 -19.15 -3.20
CA TRP A 16 10.12 -18.23 -3.73
C TRP A 16 10.64 -16.79 -3.79
N LEU A 17 11.48 -16.43 -2.81
CA LEU A 17 11.96 -15.07 -2.58
C LEU A 17 13.47 -15.04 -2.31
N SER A 18 14.13 -13.92 -2.60
CA SER A 18 15.42 -13.64 -1.96
C SER A 18 15.21 -13.38 -0.46
N THR A 19 16.26 -13.54 0.36
CA THR A 19 16.20 -13.28 1.80
C THR A 19 15.68 -11.87 2.11
N LYS A 20 16.08 -10.88 1.31
CA LYS A 20 15.64 -9.49 1.44
C LYS A 20 14.15 -9.32 1.15
N GLU A 21 13.66 -9.93 0.06
CA GLU A 21 12.24 -9.90 -0.30
C GLU A 21 11.38 -10.63 0.73
N ALA A 22 11.86 -11.74 1.27
CA ALA A 22 11.16 -12.49 2.33
C ALA A 22 11.03 -11.66 3.62
N GLN A 23 12.08 -10.95 4.04
CA GLN A 23 11.99 -10.02 5.18
C GLN A 23 11.02 -8.86 4.93
N GLN A 24 11.01 -8.30 3.71
CA GLN A 24 10.04 -7.26 3.33
C GLN A 24 8.60 -7.79 3.34
N PHE A 25 8.39 -9.02 2.87
CA PHE A 25 7.09 -9.68 2.89
C PHE A 25 6.54 -9.80 4.31
N VAL A 26 7.36 -10.22 5.28
CA VAL A 26 6.92 -10.30 6.69
C VAL A 26 6.47 -8.94 7.22
N LYS A 27 7.23 -7.88 6.95
CA LYS A 27 6.86 -6.50 7.33
C LYS A 27 5.55 -6.05 6.68
N TYR A 28 5.37 -6.35 5.40
CA TYR A 28 4.16 -6.03 4.67
C TYR A 28 2.96 -6.78 5.23
N ALA A 29 3.09 -8.08 5.51
CA ALA A 29 2.02 -8.90 6.08
C ALA A 29 1.59 -8.41 7.47
N ILE A 30 2.52 -7.90 8.28
CA ILE A 30 2.19 -7.23 9.55
C ILE A 30 1.42 -5.92 9.30
N LYS A 31 1.88 -5.09 8.36
CA LYS A 31 1.21 -3.83 8.00
C LYS A 31 -0.22 -4.06 7.49
N GLN A 32 -0.46 -5.12 6.71
CA GLN A 32 -1.79 -5.52 6.22
C GLN A 32 -2.67 -6.16 7.30
N GLY A 33 -2.16 -6.34 8.53
CA GLY A 33 -2.89 -7.03 9.58
C GLY A 33 -3.10 -8.52 9.31
N LEU A 34 -2.37 -9.13 8.37
CA LEU A 34 -2.39 -10.58 8.10
C LEU A 34 -1.58 -11.36 9.14
N LEU A 35 -0.54 -10.70 9.69
CA LEU A 35 0.26 -11.19 10.80
C LEU A 35 0.18 -10.22 11.97
N ILE A 36 0.05 -10.77 13.17
CA ILE A 36 0.07 -10.02 14.42
C ILE A 36 1.34 -10.41 15.15
N ARG A 37 2.10 -9.41 15.57
CA ARG A 37 3.23 -9.58 16.47
C ARG A 37 2.75 -9.54 17.92
N LYS A 38 2.98 -10.61 18.66
CA LYS A 38 2.82 -10.69 20.11
C LYS A 38 4.19 -11.02 20.68
N ASP A 39 4.78 -10.06 21.37
CA ASP A 39 6.15 -10.15 21.87
C ASP A 39 7.16 -10.48 20.74
N GLU A 40 7.84 -11.63 20.83
CA GLU A 40 8.78 -12.13 19.81
C GLU A 40 8.14 -13.11 18.82
N GLU A 41 6.84 -13.33 18.91
CA GLU A 41 6.11 -14.28 18.09
C GLU A 41 5.18 -13.62 17.07
N LEU A 42 5.17 -14.18 15.87
CA LEU A 42 4.22 -13.91 14.80
C LEU A 42 3.11 -14.95 14.82
N THR A 43 1.88 -14.46 14.73
CA THR A 43 0.68 -15.27 14.60
C THR A 43 -0.18 -14.76 13.46
N PRO A 44 -0.79 -15.65 12.63
CA PRO A 44 -1.74 -15.22 11.63
C PRO A 44 -3.00 -14.65 12.29
N SER A 45 -3.56 -13.60 11.70
CA SER A 45 -4.83 -13.01 12.14
C SER A 45 -6.07 -13.72 11.58
N PHE A 46 -5.86 -14.72 10.71
CA PHE A 46 -6.90 -15.44 10.00
C PHE A 46 -6.86 -16.94 10.34
N PRO A 47 -8.00 -17.65 10.26
CA PRO A 47 -8.08 -19.07 10.54
C PRO A 47 -7.39 -19.89 9.44
N LEU A 48 -6.24 -20.48 9.75
CA LEU A 48 -5.47 -21.33 8.82
C LEU A 48 -6.29 -22.50 8.27
N GLU A 49 -7.17 -23.06 9.09
CA GLU A 49 -8.04 -24.20 8.75
C GLU A 49 -9.00 -23.92 7.59
N LYS A 50 -9.34 -22.64 7.37
CA LYS A 50 -10.22 -22.22 6.28
C LYS A 50 -9.46 -21.90 4.98
N VAL A 51 -8.13 -21.97 5.00
CA VAL A 51 -7.29 -21.66 3.84
C VAL A 51 -6.95 -22.95 3.10
N SER A 52 -7.49 -23.08 1.88
CA SER A 52 -7.12 -24.16 0.96
C SER A 52 -6.01 -23.69 0.03
N ILE A 53 -4.88 -24.39 0.03
CA ILE A 53 -3.73 -24.10 -0.84
C ILE A 53 -3.78 -25.08 -2.02
N PRO A 54 -3.83 -24.59 -3.28
CA PRO A 54 -3.80 -25.45 -4.45
C PRO A 54 -2.51 -26.26 -4.54
N LEU A 55 -2.60 -27.47 -5.13
CA LEU A 55 -1.42 -28.28 -5.41
C LEU A 55 -0.48 -27.54 -6.38
N GLY A 56 0.81 -27.49 -6.03
CA GLY A 56 1.81 -26.80 -6.84
C GLY A 56 1.74 -25.27 -6.76
N PHE A 57 1.03 -24.72 -5.78
CA PHE A 57 0.98 -23.28 -5.56
C PHE A 57 2.40 -22.70 -5.43
N THR A 58 2.68 -21.69 -6.24
CA THR A 58 3.85 -20.83 -6.11
C THR A 58 3.36 -19.39 -6.22
N PRO A 59 3.67 -18.53 -5.25
CA PRO A 59 3.20 -17.15 -5.29
C PRO A 59 3.82 -16.40 -6.46
N SER A 60 3.03 -15.57 -7.13
CA SER A 60 3.51 -14.75 -8.23
C SER A 60 4.56 -13.76 -7.74
N LYS A 61 5.70 -13.66 -8.45
CA LYS A 61 6.74 -12.65 -8.17
C LYS A 61 6.22 -11.21 -8.21
N LYS A 62 5.06 -10.96 -8.83
CA LYS A 62 4.39 -9.65 -8.85
C LYS A 62 3.75 -9.27 -7.51
N LEU A 63 3.45 -10.22 -6.64
CA LEU A 63 2.87 -9.95 -5.31
C LEU A 63 3.91 -9.33 -4.35
N PHE A 64 5.19 -9.56 -4.62
CA PHE A 64 6.30 -9.15 -3.74
C PHE A 64 7.07 -7.93 -4.23
N LYS A 65 6.86 -7.53 -5.49
CA LYS A 65 7.18 -6.16 -5.92
C LYS A 65 6.20 -5.27 -5.19
N GLU A 66 6.70 -4.22 -4.53
CA GLU A 66 5.89 -3.18 -3.88
C GLU A 66 4.62 -2.95 -4.72
N GLN A 67 3.51 -3.59 -4.33
CA GLN A 67 2.21 -3.15 -4.80
C GLN A 67 2.14 -1.78 -4.20
N PRO A 68 2.17 -0.73 -5.03
CA PRO A 68 2.71 0.50 -4.53
C PRO A 68 1.84 1.06 -3.41
N TYR A 69 0.61 0.57 -3.20
CA TYR A 69 -0.27 1.08 -2.17
C TYR A 69 -1.27 0.06 -1.62
N THR A 70 -1.57 0.17 -0.33
CA THR A 70 -2.84 -0.29 0.26
C THR A 70 -4.01 0.45 -0.39
N GLU A 71 -5.23 -0.08 -0.29
CA GLU A 71 -6.43 0.62 -0.79
C GLU A 71 -6.58 2.03 -0.18
N GLU A 72 -6.09 2.22 1.06
CA GLU A 72 -6.16 3.46 1.84
C GLU A 72 -5.03 4.46 1.52
N GLU A 73 -3.77 4.01 1.42
CA GLU A 73 -2.61 4.85 1.01
C GLU A 73 -2.43 4.85 -0.51
N GLY A 74 -3.42 4.39 -1.28
CA GLY A 74 -3.29 4.29 -2.74
C GLY A 74 -3.88 5.44 -3.49
N VAL A 75 -4.87 6.09 -2.91
CA VAL A 75 -5.61 7.10 -3.66
C VAL A 75 -4.79 8.38 -3.79
N ILE A 76 -4.16 8.84 -2.71
CA ILE A 76 -3.33 10.05 -2.71
C ILE A 76 -2.14 9.88 -3.65
N GLU A 77 -1.49 8.72 -3.63
CA GLU A 77 -0.31 8.45 -4.41
C GLU A 77 -0.63 8.14 -5.88
N ARG A 78 -1.77 7.51 -6.17
CA ARG A 78 -2.30 7.42 -7.55
C ARG A 78 -2.59 8.80 -8.11
N ILE A 79 -3.20 9.67 -7.32
CA ILE A 79 -3.45 11.07 -7.71
C ILE A 79 -2.12 11.79 -7.93
N THR A 80 -1.16 11.67 -7.02
CA THR A 80 0.18 12.26 -7.12
C THR A 80 0.90 11.78 -8.38
N PHE A 81 0.84 10.49 -8.68
CA PHE A 81 1.42 9.90 -9.88
C PHE A 81 0.74 10.40 -11.16
N ALA A 82 -0.60 10.51 -11.16
CA ALA A 82 -1.34 11.05 -12.29
C ALA A 82 -1.01 12.53 -12.55
N ILE A 83 -0.86 13.33 -11.49
CA ILE A 83 -0.40 14.72 -11.60
C ILE A 83 1.03 14.78 -12.13
N SER A 84 1.94 13.97 -11.58
CA SER A 84 3.34 13.92 -12.02
C SER A 84 3.48 13.55 -13.48
N THR A 85 2.73 12.55 -13.96
CA THR A 85 2.73 12.13 -15.37
C THR A 85 2.12 13.17 -16.29
N HIS A 86 1.02 13.82 -15.89
CA HIS A 86 0.39 14.87 -16.70
C HIS A 86 1.26 16.15 -16.78
N THR A 87 1.87 16.54 -15.67
CA THR A 87 2.66 17.78 -15.56
C THR A 87 4.15 17.60 -15.87
N HIS A 88 4.61 16.37 -16.07
CA HIS A 88 6.03 16.00 -16.25
C HIS A 88 6.94 16.47 -15.10
N ARG A 89 6.37 16.57 -13.89
CA ARG A 89 7.08 17.00 -12.66
C ARG A 89 7.52 15.81 -11.83
N ASN A 90 8.52 16.00 -10.98
CA ASN A 90 8.94 14.98 -10.04
C ASN A 90 7.83 14.71 -9.01
N LEU A 91 7.68 13.45 -8.60
CA LEU A 91 6.74 13.04 -7.54
C LEU A 91 6.94 13.84 -6.25
N LYS A 92 8.19 14.15 -5.89
CA LYS A 92 8.50 14.94 -4.67
C LYS A 92 7.92 16.34 -4.73
N ASP A 93 8.06 17.03 -5.86
CA ASP A 93 7.57 18.40 -6.03
C ASP A 93 6.03 18.45 -5.95
N VAL A 94 5.36 17.46 -6.53
CA VAL A 94 3.91 17.33 -6.47
C VAL A 94 3.46 17.05 -5.02
N GLN A 95 4.16 16.18 -4.29
CA GLN A 95 3.84 15.92 -2.88
C GLN A 95 4.02 17.16 -2.00
N GLU A 96 5.04 17.97 -2.24
CA GLU A 96 5.24 19.22 -1.53
C GLU A 96 4.14 20.23 -1.82
N GLU A 97 3.70 20.34 -3.08
CA GLU A 97 2.57 21.19 -3.46
C GLU A 97 1.27 20.75 -2.75
N ILE A 98 0.98 19.44 -2.72
CA ILE A 98 -0.18 18.90 -2.01
C ILE A 98 -0.11 19.23 -0.51
N LYS A 99 1.04 19.02 0.14
CA LYS A 99 1.23 19.33 1.56
C LYS A 99 1.09 20.82 1.87
N LYS A 100 1.53 21.69 0.95
CA LYS A 100 1.39 23.14 1.08
C LYS A 100 -0.10 23.53 1.05
N GLU A 101 -0.82 23.10 0.02
CA GLU A 101 -2.25 23.41 -0.13
C GLU A 101 -3.09 22.79 1.00
N GLN A 102 -2.71 21.60 1.48
CA GLN A 102 -3.32 20.96 2.66
C GLN A 102 -3.23 21.87 3.90
N LYS A 103 -2.04 22.41 4.19
CA LYS A 103 -1.82 23.28 5.36
C LYS A 103 -2.47 24.65 5.19
N GLU A 104 -2.31 25.29 4.03
CA GLU A 104 -2.83 26.63 3.78
C GLU A 104 -4.37 26.68 3.82
N LYS A 105 -5.03 25.62 3.34
CA LYS A 105 -6.49 25.55 3.25
C LYS A 105 -7.13 24.67 4.32
N ASN A 106 -6.33 24.14 5.25
CA ASN A 106 -6.74 23.22 6.30
C ASN A 106 -7.61 22.06 5.76
N LEU A 107 -7.17 21.46 4.65
CA LEU A 107 -7.89 20.39 3.96
C LEU A 107 -7.45 19.02 4.51
N LEU A 108 -8.34 18.04 4.33
CA LEU A 108 -7.95 16.64 4.46
C LEU A 108 -6.91 16.29 3.36
N PRO A 109 -5.94 15.40 3.63
CA PRO A 109 -4.92 15.01 2.65
C PRO A 109 -5.48 14.57 1.29
N GLU A 110 -6.57 13.81 1.32
CA GLU A 110 -7.25 13.27 0.15
C GLU A 110 -7.93 14.39 -0.67
N VAL A 111 -8.50 15.37 0.04
CA VAL A 111 -9.14 16.55 -0.57
C VAL A 111 -8.09 17.50 -1.14
N ALA A 112 -6.95 17.67 -0.46
CA ALA A 112 -5.82 18.45 -0.96
C ALA A 112 -5.24 17.85 -2.26
N ALA A 113 -5.11 16.52 -2.32
CA ALA A 113 -4.66 15.83 -3.52
C ALA A 113 -5.62 16.04 -4.71
N LEU A 114 -6.94 15.90 -4.50
CA LEU A 114 -7.96 16.20 -5.52
C LEU A 114 -7.93 17.66 -5.97
N TYR A 115 -7.73 18.58 -5.03
CA TYR A 115 -7.64 20.00 -5.33
C TYR A 115 -6.45 20.30 -6.26
N VAL A 116 -5.27 19.76 -5.95
CA VAL A 116 -4.08 19.92 -6.80
C VAL A 116 -4.26 19.22 -8.15
N ALA A 117 -4.90 18.06 -8.19
CA ALA A 117 -5.23 17.38 -9.45
C ALA A 117 -6.12 18.25 -10.35
N ARG A 118 -7.18 18.84 -9.79
CA ARG A 118 -8.05 19.77 -10.50
C ARG A 118 -7.33 21.03 -10.97
N LYS A 119 -6.43 21.57 -10.13
CA LYS A 119 -5.59 22.74 -10.44
C LYS A 119 -4.69 22.50 -11.66
N HIS A 120 -4.23 21.26 -11.85
CA HIS A 120 -3.41 20.84 -13.00
C HIS A 120 -4.21 20.22 -14.15
N HIS A 121 -5.53 20.38 -14.16
CA HIS A 121 -6.44 19.85 -15.18
C HIS A 121 -6.38 18.32 -15.37
N VAL A 122 -5.99 17.59 -14.33
CA VAL A 122 -6.04 16.13 -14.32
C VAL A 122 -7.50 15.70 -14.13
N ASP A 123 -7.96 14.73 -14.92
CA ASP A 123 -9.30 14.18 -14.76
C ASP A 123 -9.39 13.42 -13.43
N ILE A 124 -10.27 13.91 -12.55
CA ILE A 124 -10.50 13.40 -11.20
C ILE A 124 -11.81 12.62 -11.08
N THR A 125 -12.57 12.46 -12.17
CA THR A 125 -13.93 11.87 -12.16
C THR A 125 -13.95 10.48 -11.54
N ASN A 126 -12.92 9.67 -11.84
CA ASN A 126 -12.80 8.31 -11.32
C ASN A 126 -12.38 8.22 -9.84
N TRP A 127 -11.91 9.31 -9.23
CA TRP A 127 -11.43 9.31 -7.84
C TRP A 127 -12.43 9.91 -6.84
N TYR A 128 -13.45 10.63 -7.33
CA TYR A 128 -14.49 11.21 -6.47
C TYR A 128 -15.21 10.14 -5.64
N THR A 129 -15.72 9.09 -6.28
CA THR A 129 -16.47 8.03 -5.61
C THR A 129 -15.61 7.29 -4.58
N SER A 130 -14.34 7.02 -4.90
CA SER A 130 -13.41 6.35 -3.99
C SER A 130 -13.08 7.21 -2.76
N ILE A 131 -12.87 8.51 -2.95
CA ILE A 131 -12.54 9.44 -1.85
C ILE A 131 -13.78 9.73 -1.00
N GLU A 132 -14.95 9.85 -1.61
CA GLU A 132 -16.21 10.07 -0.89
C GLU A 132 -16.46 8.91 0.10
N GLN A 133 -16.46 7.67 -0.38
CA GLN A 133 -16.64 6.49 0.49
C GLN A 133 -15.60 6.44 1.61
N TYR A 134 -14.36 6.80 1.32
CA TYR A 134 -13.27 6.80 2.29
C TYR A 134 -13.44 7.87 3.38
N ILE A 135 -13.81 9.09 3.02
CA ILE A 135 -14.08 10.17 3.99
C ILE A 135 -15.25 9.81 4.91
N PHE A 136 -16.28 9.15 4.37
CA PHE A 136 -17.45 8.73 5.15
C PHE A 136 -17.17 7.59 6.13
N GLN A 137 -16.26 6.67 5.81
CA GLN A 137 -15.87 5.58 6.73
C GLN A 137 -14.96 6.03 7.89
N ARG A 138 -14.36 7.22 7.78
CA ARG A 138 -13.40 7.76 8.76
C ARG A 138 -14.06 8.59 9.88
N LYS A 139 -15.39 8.78 9.84
CA LYS A 139 -16.20 9.44 10.87
C LYS A 139 -16.85 8.43 11.81
#